data_AF-A0A2V5U1S2-F1
#
_entry.id   AF-A0A2V5U1S2-F1
#
_cell.length_a   1.000
_cell.length_b   1.000
_cell.length_c   1.000
_cell.angle_alpha   90.00
_cell.angle_beta   90.00
_cell.angle_gamma   90.00
#
_symmetry.space_group_name_H-M   'P 1'
#
loop_
_entity.id
_entity.type
_entity.pdbx_description
1 polymer ?
#
loop_
_entity_poly.entity_id
_entity_poly.type
_entity_poly.pdbx_seq_one_letter_code
_entity_poly.pdbx_strand_id
1 'polypeptide(L)'
;MQDFSRRLARTAVPARIKSREYSPKTTSTRRLQARHFVLALFATFMLSLAPTRAADDEPPQKTLFLPKSPRAAAYVLSRLSNKELIEAPRSEFVYVALLERKGLDRKYRIEALEGLAKTRNTDTLTELLKGIQDLDAKGEESELALRDLAALLLQTRTGDLAAGRTDVEKLANEPQLPLTRQIGYAALITADASADKIWQTAGADPAKLADLVLAVPVIRDAGLRSSFYPKLQPLLQKADPVEVRRAAITAIAAVPGHDAETFDTLAGFVKSGTERAAAVAGLQQIPRKSWPKEQAEPLIDSLIAYLKNVPVDQRTEPDAANAFQFATDLTPLLPPEKARTAGKTLRSLGASVFVIHTIPEQMLYDKTLIAVEPGKPMEIILKNDDAMQHNLVVVKPGSTEEIGQAAEKMAPQPDAFLRLYVPDSPKVLFATRLLDPGQQTKLAFTAPTDPGEYPYLCSYPGHWRRMVGTLAVVNDVENYLASHAE
;
A
#
# COMPACT_ATOMS: atom_id res chain seq x y z
N MET A 1 69.54 -12.30 -27.95
CA MET A 1 70.90 -11.72 -28.02
C MET A 1 70.74 -10.22 -28.21
N GLN A 2 71.59 -9.40 -27.56
CA GLN A 2 71.89 -7.99 -27.92
C GLN A 2 70.73 -6.94 -27.90
N ASP A 3 70.95 -5.67 -27.54
CA ASP A 3 71.97 -5.15 -26.61
C ASP A 3 71.62 -3.78 -25.96
N PHE A 4 72.51 -3.34 -25.07
CA PHE A 4 72.81 -2.02 -24.46
C PHE A 4 72.51 -0.75 -25.31
N SER A 5 72.52 0.52 -24.84
CA SER A 5 72.85 1.28 -23.59
C SER A 5 72.33 2.73 -23.77
N ARG A 6 72.27 3.75 -22.88
CA ARG A 6 72.54 4.11 -21.44
C ARG A 6 71.52 5.25 -21.09
N ARG A 7 71.20 5.70 -19.86
CA ARG A 7 71.83 5.94 -18.54
C ARG A 7 72.71 7.19 -18.35
N LEU A 8 72.14 8.22 -17.71
CA LEU A 8 72.68 8.99 -16.56
C LEU A 8 71.47 9.32 -15.65
N ALA A 9 71.35 8.86 -14.39
CA ALA A 9 72.09 9.16 -13.14
C ALA A 9 71.61 10.47 -12.46
N ARG A 10 71.29 10.57 -11.15
CA ARG A 10 71.19 9.68 -9.94
C ARG A 10 70.13 10.32 -8.99
N THR A 11 69.49 9.68 -8.00
CA THR A 11 70.02 9.25 -6.67
C THR A 11 69.11 8.24 -5.91
N ALA A 12 69.52 7.84 -4.70
CA ALA A 12 68.90 6.90 -3.73
C ALA A 12 67.40 7.17 -3.40
N VAL A 13 66.47 6.22 -3.17
CA VAL A 13 66.39 4.91 -2.43
C VAL A 13 65.62 5.05 -1.08
N PRO A 14 64.76 4.08 -0.67
CA PRO A 14 63.49 4.41 0.00
C PRO A 14 63.20 3.70 1.35
N ALA A 15 62.05 3.99 1.98
CA ALA A 15 61.42 3.13 2.99
C ALA A 15 59.87 3.20 2.97
N ARG A 16 59.22 2.10 3.38
CA ARG A 16 57.76 1.91 3.43
C ARG A 16 57.07 2.77 4.52
N ILE A 17 55.83 3.18 4.25
CA ILE A 17 54.82 3.47 5.30
C ILE A 17 53.84 2.28 5.35
N LYS A 18 53.43 1.87 6.56
CA LYS A 18 52.39 0.85 6.80
C LYS A 18 51.08 1.49 7.27
N SER A 19 49.98 0.77 7.08
CA SER A 19 48.65 1.10 7.60
C SER A 19 48.63 1.27 9.12
N ARG A 20 47.66 2.07 9.60
CA ARG A 20 47.44 2.37 11.02
C ARG A 20 46.02 1.96 11.40
N GLU A 21 45.88 0.81 12.04
CA GLU A 21 44.61 0.36 12.61
C GLU A 21 44.28 1.13 13.90
N TYR A 22 43.00 1.18 14.24
CA TYR A 22 42.48 1.83 15.44
C TYR A 22 41.74 0.80 16.31
N SER A 23 42.03 0.76 17.60
CA SER A 23 41.32 -0.08 18.57
C SER A 23 41.35 0.58 19.96
N PRO A 24 40.22 0.64 20.68
CA PRO A 24 40.12 1.35 21.97
C PRO A 24 40.74 0.54 23.13
N LYS A 25 41.14 1.23 24.20
CA LYS A 25 41.66 0.61 25.43
C LYS A 25 40.62 0.63 26.56
N THR A 26 40.47 -0.53 27.20
CA THR A 26 39.73 -0.70 28.47
C THR A 26 40.58 -1.47 29.49
N THR A 27 40.60 -1.01 30.74
CA THR A 27 41.16 -1.70 31.92
C THR A 27 40.26 -1.37 33.13
N SER A 28 39.69 -2.28 33.94
CA SER A 28 40.24 -3.50 34.60
C SER A 28 41.18 -3.13 35.77
N THR A 29 41.04 -3.60 37.03
CA THR A 29 40.13 -4.63 37.61
C THR A 29 40.09 -4.68 39.17
N ARG A 30 38.91 -4.98 39.74
CA ARG A 30 38.58 -5.93 40.86
C ARG A 30 39.25 -5.89 42.28
N ARG A 31 38.43 -6.39 43.25
CA ARG A 31 38.69 -6.85 44.65
C ARG A 31 38.63 -5.75 45.76
N LEU A 32 38.37 -6.05 47.06
CA LEU A 32 38.18 -7.37 47.71
C LEU A 32 36.88 -7.58 48.56
N GLN A 33 36.94 -7.65 49.90
CA GLN A 33 35.88 -8.16 50.81
C GLN A 33 35.87 -7.52 52.23
N ALA A 34 34.70 -7.63 52.90
CA ALA A 34 34.47 -8.08 54.30
C ALA A 34 34.33 -7.11 55.52
N ARG A 35 33.11 -7.16 56.10
CA ARG A 35 32.75 -7.44 57.53
C ARG A 35 32.88 -6.39 58.67
N HIS A 36 31.68 -6.02 59.18
CA HIS A 36 31.23 -5.97 60.60
C HIS A 36 31.44 -4.70 61.47
N PHE A 37 30.63 -4.62 62.55
CA PHE A 37 30.52 -3.60 63.62
C PHE A 37 29.84 -2.25 63.23
N VAL A 38 29.00 -1.59 64.06
CA VAL A 38 28.14 -2.04 65.20
C VAL A 38 27.02 -1.00 65.48
N LEU A 39 26.05 -1.31 66.36
CA LEU A 39 24.97 -0.40 66.79
C LEU A 39 25.44 0.78 67.68
N ALA A 40 24.96 2.00 67.38
CA ALA A 40 24.37 3.01 68.29
C ALA A 40 24.11 4.29 67.46
N LEU A 41 22.91 4.86 67.29
CA LEU A 41 21.89 5.29 68.27
C LEU A 41 22.34 6.47 69.15
N PHE A 42 22.24 7.69 68.58
CA PHE A 42 21.80 8.88 69.32
C PHE A 42 20.95 9.75 68.38
N ALA A 43 19.88 10.33 68.89
CA ALA A 43 18.95 11.15 68.13
C ALA A 43 18.99 12.60 68.61
N THR A 44 18.92 13.54 67.66
CA THR A 44 18.59 14.95 67.93
C THR A 44 17.59 15.46 66.89
N PHE A 45 16.70 16.31 67.36
CA PHE A 45 15.44 16.67 66.73
C PHE A 45 15.56 18.02 66.03
N MET A 46 14.97 18.19 64.85
CA MET A 46 14.30 19.44 64.43
C MET A 46 13.49 19.21 63.15
N LEU A 47 12.37 19.93 63.02
CA LEU A 47 11.47 19.82 61.86
C LEU A 47 11.99 20.63 60.67
N SER A 48 11.97 20.02 59.49
CA SER A 48 11.78 20.74 58.22
C SER A 48 10.90 19.90 57.29
N LEU A 49 9.96 20.57 56.60
CA LEU A 49 9.02 19.94 55.68
C LEU A 49 9.71 19.65 54.34
N ALA A 50 10.42 18.53 54.27
CA ALA A 50 10.79 17.95 52.97
C ALA A 50 9.51 17.47 52.25
N PRO A 51 9.39 17.64 50.92
CA PRO A 51 8.25 17.11 50.19
C PRO A 51 8.22 15.59 50.35
N THR A 52 7.03 15.03 50.57
CA THR A 52 6.82 13.60 50.41
C THR A 52 7.18 13.24 48.98
N ARG A 53 8.32 12.56 48.81
CA ARG A 53 8.66 11.86 47.58
C ARG A 53 7.47 10.96 47.27
N ALA A 54 6.71 11.31 46.22
CA ALA A 54 5.66 10.44 45.73
C ALA A 54 6.27 9.06 45.50
N ALA A 55 5.50 8.01 45.79
CA ALA A 55 5.83 6.72 45.22
C ALA A 55 5.86 6.88 43.69
N ASP A 56 6.69 6.09 43.02
CA ASP A 56 6.53 5.90 41.58
C ASP A 56 5.24 5.07 41.39
N ASP A 57 4.10 5.76 41.47
CA ASP A 57 2.77 5.18 41.26
C ASP A 57 2.70 4.70 39.80
N GLU A 58 2.95 3.40 39.59
CA GLU A 58 2.55 2.75 38.35
C GLU A 58 1.06 3.06 38.11
N PRO A 59 0.69 3.60 36.94
CA PRO A 59 -0.69 4.01 36.69
C PRO A 59 -1.59 2.78 36.86
N PRO A 60 -2.64 2.85 37.70
CA PRO A 60 -3.33 1.67 38.20
C PRO A 60 -3.84 0.82 37.03
N GLN A 61 -3.40 -0.43 36.96
CA GLN A 61 -3.80 -1.36 35.91
C GLN A 61 -5.33 -1.42 35.85
N LYS A 62 -5.90 -0.95 34.73
CA LYS A 62 -7.34 -1.04 34.47
C LYS A 62 -7.71 -2.51 34.45
N THR A 63 -8.37 -2.99 35.50
CA THR A 63 -8.81 -4.38 35.63
C THR A 63 -9.93 -4.66 34.63
N LEU A 64 -9.54 -5.14 33.45
CA LEU A 64 -10.45 -5.46 32.34
C LEU A 64 -11.42 -6.58 32.75
N PHE A 65 -12.62 -6.19 33.18
CA PHE A 65 -13.69 -7.14 33.49
C PHE A 65 -14.42 -7.55 32.22
N LEU A 66 -14.33 -8.84 31.87
CA LEU A 66 -15.03 -9.40 30.71
C LEU A 66 -16.36 -10.05 31.12
N PRO A 67 -17.49 -9.68 30.48
CA PRO A 67 -18.77 -10.35 30.69
C PRO A 67 -18.72 -11.84 30.33
N LYS A 68 -19.48 -12.68 31.03
CA LYS A 68 -19.60 -14.12 30.71
C LYS A 68 -20.30 -14.42 29.38
N SER A 69 -21.01 -13.46 28.80
CA SER A 69 -21.69 -13.61 27.50
C SER A 69 -20.68 -13.39 26.37
N PRO A 70 -20.46 -14.35 25.44
CA PRO A 70 -19.46 -14.23 24.38
C PRO A 70 -19.65 -12.99 23.50
N ARG A 71 -20.90 -12.62 23.18
CA ARG A 71 -21.21 -11.41 22.40
C ARG A 71 -20.85 -10.13 23.15
N ALA A 72 -21.05 -10.08 24.47
CA ALA A 72 -20.71 -8.92 25.28
C ALA A 72 -19.20 -8.84 25.55
N ALA A 73 -18.52 -9.98 25.73
CA ALA A 73 -17.06 -10.04 25.79
C ALA A 73 -16.42 -9.53 24.48
N ALA A 74 -16.89 -10.01 23.32
CA ALA A 74 -16.43 -9.56 22.01
C ALA A 74 -16.68 -8.06 21.79
N TYR A 75 -17.81 -7.52 22.23
CA TYR A 75 -18.11 -6.09 22.17
C TYR A 75 -17.20 -5.23 23.07
N VAL A 76 -16.89 -5.70 24.28
CA VAL A 76 -15.92 -5.01 25.16
C VAL A 76 -14.51 -5.07 24.57
N LEU A 77 -14.10 -6.23 24.05
CA LEU A 77 -12.77 -6.43 23.48
C LEU A 77 -12.56 -5.65 22.18
N SER A 78 -13.55 -5.57 21.29
CA SER A 78 -13.41 -4.84 20.01
C SER A 78 -13.09 -3.35 20.21
N ARG A 79 -13.61 -2.76 21.30
CA ARG A 79 -13.38 -1.36 21.70
C ARG A 79 -11.97 -1.08 22.25
N LEU A 80 -11.19 -2.10 22.59
CA LEU A 80 -9.79 -1.95 23.01
C LEU A 80 -8.88 -1.65 21.81
N SER A 81 -7.84 -0.84 22.03
CA SER A 81 -6.71 -0.73 21.11
C SER A 81 -5.91 -2.03 21.02
N ASN A 82 -5.09 -2.19 19.97
CA ASN A 82 -4.21 -3.36 19.85
C ASN A 82 -3.27 -3.50 21.06
N LYS A 83 -2.79 -2.39 21.63
CA LYS A 83 -1.97 -2.41 22.86
C LYS A 83 -2.76 -2.93 24.07
N GLU A 84 -3.92 -2.36 24.35
CA GLU A 84 -4.75 -2.78 25.50
C GLU A 84 -5.22 -4.24 25.37
N LEU A 85 -5.44 -4.73 24.14
CA LEU A 85 -5.74 -6.14 23.90
C LEU A 85 -4.51 -7.05 24.10
N ILE A 86 -3.31 -6.61 23.70
CA ILE A 86 -2.05 -7.32 23.98
C ILE A 86 -1.79 -7.39 25.50
N GLU A 87 -2.20 -6.37 26.26
CA GLU A 87 -2.05 -6.29 27.71
C GLU A 87 -3.21 -6.95 28.49
N ALA A 88 -4.27 -7.39 27.80
CA ALA A 88 -5.47 -7.95 28.41
C ALA A 88 -5.23 -9.32 29.12
N PRO A 89 -5.84 -9.56 30.31
CA PRO A 89 -5.74 -10.84 31.01
C PRO A 89 -6.18 -12.04 30.15
N ARG A 90 -5.30 -13.02 30.01
CA ARG A 90 -5.50 -14.14 29.08
C ARG A 90 -6.70 -15.01 29.46
N SER A 91 -7.53 -15.26 28.46
CA SER A 91 -8.80 -15.98 28.52
C SER A 91 -9.21 -16.38 27.10
N GLU A 92 -10.13 -17.33 26.96
CA GLU A 92 -10.63 -17.76 25.65
C GLU A 92 -11.10 -16.59 24.77
N PHE A 93 -11.86 -15.66 25.34
CA PHE A 93 -12.35 -14.47 24.64
C PHE A 93 -11.21 -13.55 24.16
N VAL A 94 -10.17 -13.36 24.98
CA VAL A 94 -8.98 -12.55 24.60
C VAL A 94 -8.21 -13.25 23.48
N TYR A 95 -8.04 -14.57 23.54
CA TYR A 95 -7.35 -15.29 22.46
C TYR A 95 -8.13 -15.26 21.14
N VAL A 96 -9.46 -15.44 21.15
CA VAL A 96 -10.29 -15.22 19.94
C VAL A 96 -10.11 -13.80 19.41
N ALA A 97 -10.20 -12.77 20.26
CA ALA A 97 -10.01 -11.38 19.84
C ALA A 97 -8.58 -11.09 19.31
N LEU A 98 -7.55 -11.80 19.78
CA LEU A 98 -6.17 -11.71 19.28
C LEU A 98 -6.00 -12.41 17.91
N LEU A 99 -6.73 -13.48 17.61
CA LEU A 99 -6.77 -14.07 16.26
C LEU A 99 -7.48 -13.17 15.25
N GLU A 100 -8.53 -12.46 15.68
CA GLU A 100 -9.42 -11.75 14.76
C GLU A 100 -9.00 -10.29 14.48
N ARG A 101 -8.12 -9.71 15.30
CA ARG A 101 -7.73 -8.30 15.18
C ARG A 101 -6.91 -8.02 13.92
N LYS A 102 -7.15 -6.89 13.27
CA LYS A 102 -6.33 -6.36 12.16
C LYS A 102 -5.03 -5.75 12.71
N GLY A 103 -3.88 -6.03 12.07
CA GLY A 103 -2.59 -5.41 12.45
C GLY A 103 -2.02 -5.85 13.80
N LEU A 104 -2.08 -7.16 14.12
CA LEU A 104 -1.34 -7.76 15.24
C LEU A 104 -0.18 -8.62 14.75
N ASP A 105 0.95 -8.52 15.45
CA ASP A 105 2.13 -9.36 15.20
C ASP A 105 1.78 -10.85 15.19
N ARG A 106 2.38 -11.59 14.25
CA ARG A 106 2.34 -13.06 14.12
C ARG A 106 2.55 -13.80 15.46
N LYS A 107 3.36 -13.25 16.37
CA LYS A 107 3.64 -13.84 17.69
C LYS A 107 2.40 -13.93 18.60
N TYR A 108 1.53 -12.92 18.60
CA TYR A 108 0.30 -12.92 19.40
C TYR A 108 -0.77 -13.82 18.81
N ARG A 109 -0.77 -13.99 17.47
CA ARG A 109 -1.62 -14.96 16.78
C ARG A 109 -1.25 -16.39 17.18
N ILE A 110 0.03 -16.71 17.25
CA ILE A 110 0.51 -18.03 17.73
C ILE A 110 0.20 -18.23 19.22
N GLU A 111 0.45 -17.22 20.07
CA GLU A 111 0.08 -17.25 21.49
C GLU A 111 -1.42 -17.57 21.68
N ALA A 112 -2.27 -17.01 20.82
CA ALA A 112 -3.70 -17.25 20.83
C ALA A 112 -4.11 -18.65 20.33
N LEU A 113 -3.47 -19.18 19.28
CA LEU A 113 -3.69 -20.57 18.85
C LEU A 113 -3.30 -21.57 19.95
N GLU A 114 -2.13 -21.40 20.56
CA GLU A 114 -1.63 -22.24 21.65
C GLU A 114 -2.53 -22.13 22.90
N GLY A 115 -2.98 -20.91 23.22
CA GLY A 115 -3.92 -20.63 24.29
C GLY A 115 -5.27 -21.31 24.09
N LEU A 116 -5.88 -21.17 22.91
CA LEU A 116 -7.16 -21.80 22.57
C LEU A 116 -7.07 -23.32 22.54
N ALA A 117 -6.05 -23.87 21.88
CA ALA A 117 -5.82 -25.31 21.80
C ALA A 117 -5.74 -25.94 23.21
N LYS A 118 -5.02 -25.28 24.13
CA LYS A 118 -4.94 -25.66 25.54
C LYS A 118 -6.27 -25.51 26.29
N THR A 119 -7.01 -24.41 26.08
CA THR A 119 -8.29 -24.17 26.76
C THR A 119 -9.41 -25.09 26.29
N ARG A 120 -9.42 -25.45 25.00
CA ARG A 120 -10.46 -26.27 24.36
C ARG A 120 -10.10 -27.76 24.26
N ASN A 121 -8.89 -28.14 24.71
CA ASN A 121 -8.33 -29.50 24.64
C ASN A 121 -8.33 -30.04 23.19
N THR A 122 -7.66 -29.31 22.30
CA THR A 122 -7.46 -29.62 20.88
C THR A 122 -6.05 -29.19 20.45
N ASP A 123 -5.78 -29.11 19.14
CA ASP A 123 -4.49 -28.71 18.58
C ASP A 123 -4.55 -27.35 17.85
N THR A 124 -3.37 -26.83 17.49
CA THR A 124 -3.22 -25.49 16.90
C THR A 124 -3.60 -25.42 15.41
N LEU A 125 -3.69 -26.55 14.69
CA LEU A 125 -4.22 -26.57 13.32
C LEU A 125 -5.75 -26.54 13.34
N THR A 126 -6.41 -27.29 14.23
CA THR A 126 -7.87 -27.21 14.42
C THR A 126 -8.32 -25.80 14.78
N GLU A 127 -7.67 -25.15 15.76
CA GLU A 127 -7.99 -23.76 16.13
C GLU A 127 -7.67 -22.75 15.02
N LEU A 128 -6.65 -23.00 14.19
CA LEU A 128 -6.29 -22.14 13.06
C LEU A 128 -7.32 -22.25 11.93
N LEU A 129 -7.71 -23.46 11.53
CA LEU A 129 -8.78 -23.68 10.56
C LEU A 129 -10.10 -23.07 11.05
N LYS A 130 -10.40 -23.20 12.35
CA LYS A 130 -11.59 -22.59 12.95
C LYS A 130 -11.53 -21.05 12.94
N GLY A 131 -10.42 -20.45 13.34
CA GLY A 131 -10.23 -19.00 13.30
C GLY A 131 -10.31 -18.41 11.88
N ILE A 132 -9.86 -19.16 10.87
CA ILE A 132 -10.01 -18.81 9.46
C ILE A 132 -11.50 -18.85 9.03
N GLN A 133 -12.25 -19.89 9.41
CA GLN A 133 -13.71 -19.97 9.16
C GLN A 133 -14.50 -18.86 9.86
N ASP A 134 -14.14 -18.51 11.10
CA ASP A 134 -14.81 -17.45 11.87
C ASP A 134 -14.49 -16.02 11.36
N LEU A 135 -13.41 -15.86 10.58
CA LEU A 135 -13.13 -14.66 9.80
C LEU A 135 -13.86 -14.65 8.45
N ASP A 136 -13.96 -15.79 7.76
CA ASP A 136 -14.75 -15.90 6.52
C ASP A 136 -16.22 -15.52 6.74
N ALA A 137 -16.81 -16.01 7.83
CA ALA A 137 -18.19 -15.72 8.23
C ALA A 137 -18.46 -14.25 8.58
N LYS A 138 -17.43 -13.39 8.62
CA LYS A 138 -17.53 -11.94 8.84
C LYS A 138 -17.35 -11.11 7.56
N GLY A 139 -17.10 -11.75 6.43
CA GLY A 139 -17.02 -11.09 5.12
C GLY A 139 -15.75 -10.28 4.90
N GLU A 140 -15.74 -9.49 3.83
CA GLU A 140 -14.57 -8.82 3.22
C GLU A 140 -13.76 -7.95 4.18
N GLU A 141 -14.41 -7.33 5.18
CA GLU A 141 -13.71 -6.56 6.22
C GLU A 141 -12.60 -7.37 6.92
N SER A 142 -12.74 -8.69 6.96
CA SER A 142 -11.86 -9.63 7.66
C SER A 142 -10.59 -9.96 6.90
N GLU A 143 -10.50 -9.65 5.60
CA GLU A 143 -9.46 -10.15 4.71
C GLU A 143 -8.03 -9.92 5.21
N LEU A 144 -7.76 -8.79 5.86
CA LEU A 144 -6.42 -8.48 6.39
C LEU A 144 -6.00 -9.44 7.50
N ALA A 145 -6.90 -9.78 8.43
CA ALA A 145 -6.63 -10.77 9.47
C ALA A 145 -6.62 -12.20 8.90
N LEU A 146 -7.46 -12.46 7.89
CA LEU A 146 -7.52 -13.72 7.16
C LEU A 146 -6.19 -14.01 6.43
N ARG A 147 -5.56 -13.01 5.80
CA ARG A 147 -4.23 -13.12 5.17
C ARG A 147 -3.13 -13.41 6.19
N ASP A 148 -3.20 -12.86 7.40
CA ASP A 148 -2.25 -13.18 8.48
C ASP A 148 -2.40 -14.63 8.98
N LEU A 149 -3.63 -15.15 9.10
CA LEU A 149 -3.86 -16.56 9.47
C LEU A 149 -3.53 -17.53 8.31
N ALA A 150 -3.79 -17.15 7.07
CA ALA A 150 -3.35 -17.89 5.89
C ALA A 150 -1.83 -18.05 5.84
N ALA A 151 -1.12 -16.95 6.14
CA ALA A 151 0.33 -16.95 6.22
C ALA A 151 0.85 -17.91 7.29
N LEU A 152 0.10 -18.19 8.37
CA LEU A 152 0.40 -19.24 9.37
C LEU A 152 0.06 -20.64 8.86
N LEU A 153 -1.12 -20.84 8.27
CA LEU A 153 -1.59 -22.16 7.80
C LEU A 153 -0.62 -22.76 6.78
N LEU A 154 -0.08 -21.93 5.89
CA LEU A 154 0.89 -22.31 4.88
C LEU A 154 2.33 -22.47 5.45
N GLN A 155 2.54 -22.37 6.76
CA GLN A 155 3.80 -22.77 7.44
C GLN A 155 3.65 -24.01 8.33
N THR A 156 2.41 -24.48 8.52
CA THR A 156 2.13 -25.80 9.08
C THR A 156 2.84 -26.86 8.22
N ARG A 157 3.38 -27.92 8.86
CA ARG A 157 4.14 -28.94 8.14
C ARG A 157 3.20 -29.75 7.26
N THR A 158 3.64 -30.15 6.06
CA THR A 158 2.88 -30.98 5.11
C THR A 158 2.23 -32.20 5.78
N GLY A 159 2.95 -32.89 6.68
CA GLY A 159 2.40 -34.05 7.40
C GLY A 159 1.24 -33.72 8.35
N ASP A 160 1.23 -32.54 8.97
CA ASP A 160 0.12 -32.11 9.84
C ASP A 160 -1.09 -31.67 8.99
N LEU A 161 -0.85 -30.95 7.89
CA LEU A 161 -1.89 -30.60 6.92
C LEU A 161 -2.49 -31.84 6.23
N ALA A 162 -1.69 -32.88 6.00
CA ALA A 162 -2.14 -34.16 5.46
C ALA A 162 -2.97 -34.97 6.48
N ALA A 163 -2.69 -34.84 7.78
CA ALA A 163 -3.53 -35.41 8.83
C ALA A 163 -4.87 -34.66 8.96
N GLY A 164 -4.85 -33.33 8.93
CA GLY A 164 -6.04 -32.48 8.96
C GLY A 164 -6.78 -32.32 7.63
N ARG A 165 -6.41 -33.08 6.58
CA ARG A 165 -6.75 -32.81 5.18
C ARG A 165 -8.24 -32.66 4.90
N THR A 166 -9.09 -33.42 5.59
CA THR A 166 -10.55 -33.36 5.42
C THR A 166 -11.11 -31.98 5.76
N ASP A 167 -10.62 -31.32 6.80
CA ASP A 167 -11.09 -29.98 7.20
C ASP A 167 -10.45 -28.87 6.36
N VAL A 168 -9.25 -29.12 5.81
CA VAL A 168 -8.66 -28.28 4.74
C VAL A 168 -9.47 -28.39 3.44
N GLU A 169 -10.07 -29.56 3.14
CA GLU A 169 -10.92 -29.74 1.96
C GLU A 169 -12.27 -29.02 2.06
N LYS A 170 -12.85 -28.96 3.27
CA LYS A 170 -13.96 -28.06 3.57
C LYS A 170 -13.57 -26.60 3.31
N LEU A 171 -12.40 -26.18 3.81
CA LEU A 171 -11.89 -24.82 3.62
C LEU A 171 -11.69 -24.42 2.15
N ALA A 172 -11.45 -25.37 1.25
CA ALA A 172 -11.35 -25.11 -0.19
C ALA A 172 -12.72 -25.00 -0.90
N ASN A 173 -13.82 -25.49 -0.30
CA ASN A 173 -15.10 -25.70 -1.00
C ASN A 173 -16.32 -25.01 -0.36
N GLU A 174 -16.36 -24.85 0.96
CA GLU A 174 -17.51 -24.35 1.74
C GLU A 174 -17.49 -22.82 2.04
N PRO A 175 -16.32 -22.16 2.21
CA PRO A 175 -16.25 -20.73 2.55
C PRO A 175 -16.84 -19.77 1.52
N GLN A 176 -17.35 -18.64 2.02
CA GLN A 176 -18.00 -17.59 1.24
C GLN A 176 -16.99 -16.74 0.48
N LEU A 177 -15.88 -16.34 1.10
CA LEU A 177 -14.89 -15.47 0.47
C LEU A 177 -14.00 -16.28 -0.51
N PRO A 178 -13.78 -15.77 -1.75
CA PRO A 178 -12.83 -16.36 -2.70
C PRO A 178 -11.44 -16.55 -2.10
N LEU A 179 -10.97 -15.57 -1.33
CA LEU A 179 -9.69 -15.64 -0.62
C LEU A 179 -9.59 -16.87 0.29
N THR A 180 -10.63 -17.19 1.07
CA THR A 180 -10.61 -18.36 1.96
C THR A 180 -10.50 -19.67 1.18
N ARG A 181 -11.21 -19.79 0.06
CA ARG A 181 -11.14 -20.97 -0.82
C ARG A 181 -9.77 -21.10 -1.49
N GLN A 182 -9.18 -19.98 -1.94
CA GLN A 182 -7.81 -19.93 -2.48
C GLN A 182 -6.77 -20.39 -1.44
N ILE A 183 -6.91 -19.96 -0.19
CA ILE A 183 -6.08 -20.42 0.94
C ILE A 183 -6.27 -21.94 1.17
N GLY A 184 -7.51 -22.42 1.14
CA GLY A 184 -7.84 -23.84 1.24
C GLY A 184 -7.19 -24.69 0.14
N TYR A 185 -7.28 -24.26 -1.13
CA TYR A 185 -6.62 -24.95 -2.25
C TYR A 185 -5.09 -24.97 -2.10
N ALA A 186 -4.46 -23.86 -1.73
CA ALA A 186 -3.01 -23.82 -1.51
C ALA A 186 -2.57 -24.74 -0.36
N ALA A 187 -3.36 -24.81 0.71
CA ALA A 187 -3.12 -25.74 1.82
C ALA A 187 -3.34 -27.21 1.40
N LEU A 188 -4.36 -27.53 0.60
CA LEU A 188 -4.55 -28.87 0.02
C LEU A 188 -3.38 -29.31 -0.86
N ILE A 189 -2.88 -28.45 -1.74
CA ILE A 189 -1.73 -28.75 -2.62
C ILE A 189 -0.46 -28.95 -1.79
N THR A 190 -0.30 -28.20 -0.70
CA THR A 190 0.80 -28.34 0.25
C THR A 190 0.69 -29.62 1.10
N ALA A 191 -0.53 -30.11 1.35
CA ALA A 191 -0.81 -31.36 2.06
C ALA A 191 -0.62 -32.61 1.18
N ASP A 192 -1.17 -32.58 -0.05
CA ASP A 192 -1.06 -33.67 -1.04
C ASP A 192 0.32 -33.72 -1.70
N ALA A 193 1.17 -32.69 -1.50
CA ALA A 193 2.47 -32.49 -2.15
C ALA A 193 2.42 -32.62 -3.70
N SER A 194 1.25 -32.36 -4.28
CA SER A 194 0.98 -32.42 -5.72
C SER A 194 -0.24 -31.57 -6.07
N ALA A 195 -0.22 -30.99 -7.26
CA ALA A 195 -1.36 -30.29 -7.84
C ALA A 195 -2.37 -31.21 -8.56
N ASP A 196 -1.98 -32.44 -8.93
CA ASP A 196 -2.69 -33.21 -9.96
C ASP A 196 -4.11 -33.64 -9.55
N LYS A 197 -4.26 -34.18 -8.33
CA LYS A 197 -5.56 -34.59 -7.79
C LYS A 197 -6.52 -33.39 -7.68
N ILE A 198 -6.03 -32.27 -7.16
CA ILE A 198 -6.83 -31.05 -6.96
C ILE A 198 -7.21 -30.41 -8.30
N TRP A 199 -6.30 -30.43 -9.29
CA TRP A 199 -6.58 -29.96 -10.65
C TRP A 199 -7.64 -30.81 -11.35
N GLN A 200 -7.61 -32.13 -11.17
CA GLN A 200 -8.62 -33.04 -11.74
C GLN A 200 -10.01 -32.85 -11.11
N THR A 201 -10.11 -32.54 -9.82
CA THR A 201 -11.42 -32.38 -9.15
C THR A 201 -12.01 -30.97 -9.27
N ALA A 202 -11.22 -29.91 -9.10
CA ALA A 202 -11.70 -28.54 -9.20
C ALA A 202 -11.76 -28.02 -10.65
N GLY A 203 -10.93 -28.55 -11.55
CA GLY A 203 -10.83 -28.07 -12.94
C GLY A 203 -12.05 -28.34 -13.85
N ALA A 204 -13.05 -29.07 -13.35
CA ALA A 204 -14.32 -29.29 -14.04
C ALA A 204 -15.35 -28.16 -13.84
N ASP A 205 -15.14 -27.28 -12.85
CA ASP A 205 -16.02 -26.17 -12.47
C ASP A 205 -15.24 -24.85 -12.69
N PRO A 206 -15.72 -23.92 -13.56
CA PRO A 206 -14.98 -22.70 -13.85
C PRO A 206 -14.71 -21.78 -12.64
N ALA A 207 -15.63 -21.72 -11.67
CA ALA A 207 -15.44 -20.89 -10.48
C ALA A 207 -14.40 -21.52 -9.53
N LYS A 208 -14.50 -22.84 -9.32
CA LYS A 208 -13.49 -23.58 -8.55
C LYS A 208 -12.12 -23.59 -9.22
N LEU A 209 -12.07 -23.65 -10.54
CA LEU A 209 -10.83 -23.53 -11.31
C LEU A 209 -10.23 -22.12 -11.16
N ALA A 210 -11.03 -21.06 -11.19
CA ALA A 210 -10.54 -19.70 -10.95
C ALA A 210 -9.92 -19.55 -9.55
N ASP A 211 -10.58 -20.05 -8.50
CA ASP A 211 -10.03 -20.04 -7.12
C ASP A 211 -8.80 -20.94 -6.97
N LEU A 212 -8.77 -22.13 -7.60
CA LEU A 212 -7.58 -23.00 -7.62
C LEU A 212 -6.40 -22.32 -8.32
N VAL A 213 -6.65 -21.60 -9.41
CA VAL A 213 -5.62 -20.89 -10.16
C VAL A 213 -5.12 -19.67 -9.37
N LEU A 214 -6.01 -18.90 -8.73
CA LEU A 214 -5.64 -17.79 -7.84
C LEU A 214 -4.96 -18.25 -6.54
N ALA A 215 -5.03 -19.54 -6.18
CA ALA A 215 -4.23 -20.12 -5.10
C ALA A 215 -2.74 -20.26 -5.44
N VAL A 216 -2.37 -20.34 -6.73
CA VAL A 216 -0.98 -20.64 -7.15
C VAL A 216 0.04 -19.64 -6.59
N PRO A 217 -0.16 -18.30 -6.63
CA PRO A 217 0.79 -17.33 -6.06
C PRO A 217 1.06 -17.47 -4.57
N VAL A 218 0.14 -18.03 -3.76
CA VAL A 218 0.33 -18.19 -2.31
C VAL A 218 0.96 -19.53 -1.92
N ILE A 219 1.08 -20.49 -2.85
CA ILE A 219 1.81 -21.74 -2.61
C ILE A 219 3.29 -21.42 -2.36
N ARG A 220 3.78 -21.71 -1.16
CA ARG A 220 5.14 -21.31 -0.76
C ARG A 220 6.23 -22.11 -1.47
N ASP A 221 6.00 -23.40 -1.70
CA ASP A 221 6.97 -24.24 -2.40
C ASP A 221 7.09 -23.83 -3.88
N ALA A 222 8.32 -23.63 -4.33
CA ALA A 222 8.60 -23.18 -5.69
C ALA A 222 8.43 -24.29 -6.74
N GLY A 223 8.72 -25.55 -6.39
CA GLY A 223 8.56 -26.70 -7.29
C GLY A 223 7.09 -27.04 -7.52
N LEU A 224 6.27 -26.99 -6.47
CA LEU A 224 4.81 -27.10 -6.58
C LEU A 224 4.26 -25.98 -7.48
N ARG A 225 4.73 -24.73 -7.34
CA ARG A 225 4.36 -23.64 -8.28
C ARG A 225 4.82 -23.91 -9.71
N SER A 226 6.06 -24.32 -9.96
CA SER A 226 6.54 -24.69 -11.31
C SER A 226 5.67 -25.77 -11.97
N SER A 227 5.13 -26.72 -11.20
CA SER A 227 4.24 -27.77 -11.74
C SER A 227 2.92 -27.24 -12.36
N PHE A 228 2.53 -25.99 -12.07
CA PHE A 228 1.35 -25.36 -12.67
C PHE A 228 1.59 -24.79 -14.07
N TYR A 229 2.83 -24.54 -14.51
CA TYR A 229 3.06 -23.89 -15.81
C TYR A 229 2.33 -24.56 -17.01
N PRO A 230 2.47 -25.88 -17.26
CA PRO A 230 1.76 -26.55 -18.36
C PRO A 230 0.24 -26.65 -18.14
N LYS A 231 -0.25 -26.38 -16.92
CA LYS A 231 -1.68 -26.34 -16.57
C LYS A 231 -2.29 -24.97 -16.81
N LEU A 232 -1.53 -23.89 -16.57
CA LEU A 232 -1.95 -22.49 -16.76
C LEU A 232 -1.80 -22.00 -18.21
N GLN A 233 -0.72 -22.38 -18.90
CA GLN A 233 -0.44 -21.92 -20.26
C GLN A 233 -1.61 -22.11 -21.25
N PRO A 234 -2.36 -23.24 -21.24
CA PRO A 234 -3.54 -23.40 -22.11
C PRO A 234 -4.69 -22.46 -21.76
N LEU A 235 -4.88 -22.12 -20.48
CA LEU A 235 -5.99 -21.28 -20.02
C LEU A 235 -5.87 -19.84 -20.52
N LEU A 236 -4.64 -19.32 -20.67
CA LEU A 236 -4.41 -18.00 -21.24
C LEU A 236 -5.06 -17.84 -22.63
N GLN A 237 -4.94 -18.87 -23.47
CA GLN A 237 -5.38 -18.83 -24.88
C GLN A 237 -6.78 -19.40 -25.11
N LYS A 238 -7.29 -20.24 -24.21
CA LYS A 238 -8.52 -21.04 -24.42
C LYS A 238 -9.56 -20.96 -23.31
N ALA A 239 -9.33 -20.23 -22.22
CA ALA A 239 -10.32 -20.13 -21.15
C ALA A 239 -11.49 -19.21 -21.54
N ASP A 240 -12.62 -19.87 -21.75
CA ASP A 240 -13.98 -19.39 -21.50
C ASP A 240 -14.42 -20.06 -20.18
N PRO A 241 -14.85 -19.32 -19.14
CA PRO A 241 -15.12 -17.89 -19.09
C PRO A 241 -13.88 -17.01 -18.80
N VAL A 242 -14.05 -15.69 -18.95
CA VAL A 242 -12.99 -14.68 -18.84
C VAL A 242 -12.31 -14.65 -17.46
N GLU A 243 -13.05 -14.96 -16.40
CA GLU A 243 -12.55 -15.01 -15.02
C GLU A 243 -11.40 -16.02 -14.87
N VAL A 244 -11.51 -17.18 -15.52
CA VAL A 244 -10.45 -18.22 -15.52
C VAL A 244 -9.23 -17.75 -16.30
N ARG A 245 -9.40 -17.02 -17.41
CA ARG A 245 -8.29 -16.42 -18.16
C ARG A 245 -7.57 -15.36 -17.34
N ARG A 246 -8.31 -14.48 -16.65
CA ARG A 246 -7.76 -13.43 -15.78
C ARG A 246 -7.04 -14.02 -14.57
N ALA A 247 -7.62 -15.06 -13.95
CA ALA A 247 -6.96 -15.85 -12.91
C ALA A 247 -5.64 -16.43 -13.42
N ALA A 248 -5.63 -17.05 -14.61
CA ALA A 248 -4.43 -17.63 -15.19
C ALA A 248 -3.33 -16.59 -15.48
N ILE A 249 -3.70 -15.39 -15.95
CA ILE A 249 -2.78 -14.25 -16.15
C ILE A 249 -2.10 -13.84 -14.82
N THR A 250 -2.88 -13.69 -13.74
CA THR A 250 -2.35 -13.36 -12.40
C THR A 250 -1.48 -14.49 -11.85
N ALA A 251 -1.89 -15.74 -12.04
CA ALA A 251 -1.23 -16.92 -11.48
C ALA A 251 0.11 -17.23 -12.15
N ILE A 252 0.17 -17.16 -13.49
CA ILE A 252 1.35 -17.61 -14.24
C ILE A 252 2.58 -16.73 -13.97
N ALA A 253 2.38 -15.44 -13.71
CA ALA A 253 3.47 -14.52 -13.33
C ALA A 253 4.14 -14.88 -11.99
N ALA A 254 3.48 -15.69 -11.14
CA ALA A 254 4.04 -16.21 -9.90
C ALA A 254 4.69 -17.60 -10.05
N VAL A 255 4.72 -18.19 -11.25
CA VAL A 255 5.29 -19.51 -11.52
C VAL A 255 6.76 -19.39 -11.93
N PRO A 256 7.71 -19.86 -11.10
CA PRO A 256 9.14 -19.66 -11.37
C PRO A 256 9.67 -20.64 -12.44
N GLY A 257 10.62 -20.15 -13.25
CA GLY A 257 11.35 -20.95 -14.24
C GLY A 257 10.94 -20.73 -15.69
N HIS A 258 9.91 -19.92 -15.93
CA HIS A 258 9.37 -19.59 -17.25
C HIS A 258 9.21 -18.07 -17.45
N ASP A 259 10.07 -17.28 -16.79
CA ASP A 259 9.97 -15.82 -16.71
C ASP A 259 9.84 -15.16 -18.10
N ALA A 260 10.62 -15.63 -19.09
CA ALA A 260 10.69 -15.03 -20.43
C ALA A 260 9.49 -15.41 -21.29
N GLU A 261 9.11 -16.70 -21.33
CA GLU A 261 7.95 -17.19 -22.06
C GLU A 261 6.64 -16.60 -21.51
N THR A 262 6.59 -16.41 -20.19
CA THR A 262 5.49 -15.72 -19.51
C THR A 262 5.47 -14.23 -19.87
N PHE A 263 6.63 -13.56 -19.87
CA PHE A 263 6.73 -12.16 -20.27
C PHE A 263 6.27 -11.94 -21.72
N ASP A 264 6.77 -12.74 -22.67
CA ASP A 264 6.36 -12.65 -24.09
C ASP A 264 4.86 -12.89 -24.27
N THR A 265 4.29 -13.84 -23.53
CA THR A 265 2.85 -14.14 -23.59
C THR A 265 2.02 -12.98 -23.04
N LEU A 266 2.35 -12.46 -21.85
CA LEU A 266 1.65 -11.32 -21.25
C LEU A 266 1.87 -10.01 -22.04
N ALA A 267 3.03 -9.86 -22.69
CA ALA A 267 3.27 -8.74 -23.61
C ALA A 267 2.32 -8.76 -24.82
N GLY A 268 1.91 -9.95 -25.29
CA GLY A 268 0.86 -10.10 -26.30
C GLY A 268 -0.52 -9.60 -25.83
N PHE A 269 -0.89 -9.87 -24.58
CA PHE A 269 -2.12 -9.36 -23.97
C PHE A 269 -2.12 -7.82 -23.85
N VAL A 270 -1.02 -7.21 -23.39
CA VAL A 270 -0.90 -5.74 -23.33
C VAL A 270 -1.07 -5.08 -24.70
N LYS A 271 -0.44 -5.66 -25.74
CA LYS A 271 -0.46 -5.14 -27.12
C LYS A 271 -1.82 -5.30 -27.79
N SER A 272 -2.47 -6.44 -27.64
CA SER A 272 -3.85 -6.66 -28.14
C SER A 272 -4.90 -5.86 -27.36
N GLY A 273 -4.64 -5.58 -26.09
CA GLY A 273 -5.57 -4.92 -25.17
C GLY A 273 -6.46 -5.87 -24.37
N THR A 274 -6.49 -7.15 -24.72
CA THR A 274 -7.20 -8.21 -23.99
C THR A 274 -6.62 -8.33 -22.58
N GLU A 275 -7.46 -8.18 -21.55
CA GLU A 275 -7.06 -8.20 -20.13
C GLU A 275 -5.85 -7.29 -19.78
N ARG A 276 -5.65 -6.16 -20.49
CA ARG A 276 -4.43 -5.32 -20.39
C ARG A 276 -3.98 -5.02 -18.96
N ALA A 277 -4.91 -4.65 -18.06
CA ALA A 277 -4.60 -4.33 -16.67
C ALA A 277 -3.98 -5.52 -15.91
N ALA A 278 -4.60 -6.70 -16.00
CA ALA A 278 -4.09 -7.92 -15.40
C ALA A 278 -2.74 -8.35 -16.02
N ALA A 279 -2.59 -8.18 -17.35
CA ALA A 279 -1.34 -8.48 -18.03
C ALA A 279 -0.19 -7.55 -17.61
N VAL A 280 -0.43 -6.25 -17.45
CA VAL A 280 0.54 -5.29 -16.88
C VAL A 280 0.90 -5.67 -15.44
N ALA A 281 -0.10 -5.93 -14.60
CA ALA A 281 0.14 -6.32 -13.20
C ALA A 281 0.98 -7.61 -13.09
N GLY A 282 0.72 -8.60 -13.95
CA GLY A 282 1.51 -9.82 -14.05
C GLY A 282 2.95 -9.57 -14.51
N LEU A 283 3.15 -8.77 -15.56
CA LEU A 283 4.49 -8.38 -16.05
C LEU A 283 5.32 -7.66 -14.96
N GLN A 284 4.68 -6.86 -14.10
CA GLN A 284 5.33 -6.19 -12.97
C GLN A 284 5.76 -7.14 -11.85
N GLN A 285 5.20 -8.36 -11.74
CA GLN A 285 5.69 -9.38 -10.79
C GLN A 285 6.92 -10.14 -11.30
N ILE A 286 7.12 -10.21 -12.62
CA ILE A 286 8.27 -10.89 -13.22
C ILE A 286 9.56 -10.14 -12.83
N PRO A 287 10.63 -10.82 -12.36
CA PRO A 287 11.86 -10.13 -11.97
C PRO A 287 12.46 -9.30 -13.10
N ARG A 288 12.79 -8.01 -12.86
CA ARG A 288 13.35 -7.09 -13.88
C ARG A 288 14.59 -7.61 -14.63
N LYS A 289 15.36 -8.52 -14.02
CA LYS A 289 16.51 -9.21 -14.64
C LYS A 289 16.11 -10.15 -15.80
N SER A 290 14.85 -10.55 -15.86
CA SER A 290 14.28 -11.51 -16.80
C SER A 290 13.43 -10.84 -17.90
N TRP A 291 13.32 -9.51 -17.89
CA TRP A 291 12.56 -8.74 -18.89
C TRP A 291 13.34 -8.67 -20.22
N PRO A 292 12.80 -9.21 -21.35
CA PRO A 292 13.45 -9.12 -22.66
C PRO A 292 13.54 -7.67 -23.14
N LYS A 293 14.71 -7.23 -23.60
CA LYS A 293 14.93 -5.84 -24.06
C LYS A 293 14.20 -5.55 -25.36
N GLU A 294 14.06 -6.59 -26.18
CA GLU A 294 13.42 -6.63 -27.48
C GLU A 294 11.92 -6.33 -27.38
N GLN A 295 11.31 -6.59 -26.22
CA GLN A 295 9.90 -6.30 -25.94
C GLN A 295 9.66 -4.88 -25.42
N ALA A 296 10.69 -4.21 -24.88
CA ALA A 296 10.52 -2.95 -24.15
C ALA A 296 9.95 -1.82 -25.01
N GLU A 297 10.48 -1.63 -26.23
CA GLU A 297 10.01 -0.58 -27.15
C GLU A 297 8.57 -0.85 -27.64
N PRO A 298 8.23 -2.03 -28.20
CA PRO A 298 6.85 -2.37 -28.56
C PRO A 298 5.82 -2.29 -27.41
N LEU A 299 6.24 -2.53 -26.17
CA LEU A 299 5.37 -2.38 -25.00
C LEU A 299 5.18 -0.91 -24.62
N ILE A 300 6.25 -0.12 -24.57
CA ILE A 300 6.19 1.32 -24.31
C ILE A 300 5.29 2.02 -25.33
N ASP A 301 5.43 1.72 -26.62
CA ASP A 301 4.59 2.31 -27.66
C ASP A 301 3.12 1.91 -27.50
N SER A 302 2.83 0.64 -27.20
CA SER A 302 1.47 0.17 -26.92
C SER A 302 0.86 0.81 -25.68
N LEU A 303 1.65 1.05 -24.64
CA LEU A 303 1.18 1.67 -23.38
C LEU A 303 0.99 3.18 -23.56
N ILE A 304 1.86 3.85 -24.30
CA ILE A 304 1.69 5.26 -24.72
C ILE A 304 0.43 5.41 -25.58
N ALA A 305 0.16 4.49 -26.52
CA ALA A 305 -1.05 4.51 -27.33
C ALA A 305 -2.32 4.30 -26.50
N TYR A 306 -2.28 3.43 -25.48
CA TYR A 306 -3.37 3.28 -24.51
C TYR A 306 -3.56 4.55 -23.66
N LEU A 307 -2.52 5.04 -22.99
CA LEU A 307 -2.56 6.20 -22.08
C LEU A 307 -3.00 7.50 -22.77
N LYS A 308 -2.72 7.66 -24.06
CA LYS A 308 -3.26 8.78 -24.88
C LYS A 308 -4.80 8.80 -24.90
N ASN A 309 -5.42 7.63 -24.94
CA ASN A 309 -6.87 7.46 -25.04
C ASN A 309 -7.58 7.36 -23.67
N VAL A 310 -6.84 7.31 -22.55
CA VAL A 310 -7.44 7.31 -21.21
C VAL A 310 -8.00 8.71 -20.89
N PRO A 311 -9.29 8.83 -20.53
CA PRO A 311 -9.91 10.09 -20.06
C PRO A 311 -9.15 10.67 -18.87
N VAL A 312 -9.08 12.00 -18.74
CA VAL A 312 -8.20 12.65 -17.74
C VAL A 312 -8.61 12.31 -16.30
N ASP A 313 -9.91 12.20 -16.06
CA ASP A 313 -10.55 11.70 -14.83
C ASP A 313 -10.19 10.25 -14.46
N GLN A 314 -9.61 9.49 -15.39
CA GLN A 314 -9.22 8.09 -15.20
C GLN A 314 -7.70 7.88 -15.23
N ARG A 315 -6.89 8.93 -15.40
CA ARG A 315 -5.42 8.81 -15.48
C ARG A 315 -4.72 8.56 -14.15
N THR A 316 -5.39 8.84 -13.04
CA THR A 316 -4.93 8.59 -11.67
C THR A 316 -5.48 7.28 -11.10
N GLU A 317 -6.39 6.61 -11.81
CA GLU A 317 -6.99 5.35 -11.39
C GLU A 317 -6.03 4.15 -11.58
N PRO A 318 -6.16 3.06 -10.80
CA PRO A 318 -5.13 2.04 -10.65
C PRO A 318 -4.60 1.44 -11.96
N ASP A 319 -5.48 1.14 -12.93
CA ASP A 319 -5.09 0.53 -14.21
C ASP A 319 -4.23 1.47 -15.07
N ALA A 320 -4.57 2.77 -15.09
CA ALA A 320 -3.80 3.78 -15.80
C ALA A 320 -2.47 4.07 -15.09
N ALA A 321 -2.48 4.16 -13.76
CA ALA A 321 -1.28 4.35 -12.95
C ALA A 321 -0.30 3.17 -13.10
N ASN A 322 -0.78 1.92 -13.08
CA ASN A 322 0.02 0.72 -13.29
C ASN A 322 0.60 0.67 -14.72
N ALA A 323 -0.21 0.96 -15.74
CA ALA A 323 0.24 1.05 -17.13
C ALA A 323 1.32 2.13 -17.33
N PHE A 324 1.16 3.29 -16.68
CA PHE A 324 2.14 4.38 -16.68
C PHE A 324 3.45 4.00 -15.98
N GLN A 325 3.37 3.40 -14.79
CA GLN A 325 4.54 2.98 -14.04
C GLN A 325 5.31 1.87 -14.78
N PHE A 326 4.63 0.88 -15.35
CA PHE A 326 5.26 -0.17 -16.12
C PHE A 326 5.91 0.35 -17.41
N ALA A 327 5.25 1.25 -18.15
CA ALA A 327 5.87 1.91 -19.30
C ALA A 327 7.13 2.70 -18.91
N THR A 328 7.09 3.38 -17.76
CA THR A 328 8.23 4.13 -17.20
C THR A 328 9.37 3.19 -16.80
N ASP A 329 9.06 2.08 -16.12
CA ASP A 329 9.98 1.04 -15.67
C ASP A 329 10.70 0.31 -16.82
N LEU A 330 10.08 0.24 -18.01
CA LEU A 330 10.69 -0.31 -19.22
C LEU A 330 11.69 0.66 -19.89
N THR A 331 11.58 1.98 -19.66
CA THR A 331 12.44 2.97 -20.36
C THR A 331 13.96 2.76 -20.18
N PRO A 332 14.50 2.27 -19.04
CA PRO A 332 15.94 2.00 -18.89
C PRO A 332 16.46 0.81 -19.70
N LEU A 333 15.58 0.00 -20.30
CA LEU A 333 15.98 -1.08 -21.23
C LEU A 333 16.24 -0.56 -22.64
N LEU A 334 15.80 0.67 -22.97
CA LEU A 334 15.94 1.27 -24.30
C LEU A 334 17.32 1.91 -24.53
N PRO A 335 17.75 2.06 -25.80
CA PRO A 335 18.86 2.94 -26.15
C PRO A 335 18.62 4.39 -25.65
N PRO A 336 19.66 5.13 -25.21
CA PRO A 336 19.50 6.41 -24.50
C PRO A 336 18.58 7.45 -25.16
N GLU A 337 18.65 7.62 -26.48
CA GLU A 337 17.81 8.60 -27.19
C GLU A 337 16.33 8.17 -27.25
N LYS A 338 16.06 6.87 -27.37
CA LYS A 338 14.70 6.33 -27.27
C LYS A 338 14.17 6.43 -25.84
N ALA A 339 15.00 6.13 -24.83
CA ALA A 339 14.67 6.29 -23.42
C ALA A 339 14.29 7.76 -23.07
N ARG A 340 15.07 8.74 -23.55
CA ARG A 340 14.76 10.18 -23.39
C ARG A 340 13.43 10.56 -24.03
N THR A 341 13.19 10.08 -25.25
CA THR A 341 11.99 10.39 -26.04
C THR A 341 10.74 9.80 -25.37
N ALA A 342 10.75 8.50 -25.08
CA ALA A 342 9.68 7.82 -24.37
C ALA A 342 9.42 8.45 -22.99
N GLY A 343 10.47 8.73 -22.21
CA GLY A 343 10.35 9.38 -20.91
C GLY A 343 9.73 10.78 -20.98
N LYS A 344 10.02 11.57 -22.03
CA LYS A 344 9.35 12.86 -22.25
C LYS A 344 7.86 12.65 -22.59
N THR A 345 7.55 11.75 -23.51
CA THR A 345 6.15 11.45 -23.90
C THR A 345 5.32 10.94 -22.71
N LEU A 346 5.89 10.06 -21.88
CA LEU A 346 5.24 9.61 -20.65
C LEU A 346 5.00 10.78 -19.68
N ARG A 347 6.02 11.61 -19.37
CA ARG A 347 5.83 12.77 -18.47
C ARG A 347 4.77 13.79 -18.94
N SER A 348 4.49 13.90 -20.25
CA SER A 348 3.37 14.70 -20.78
C SER A 348 1.99 14.01 -20.72
N LEU A 349 1.94 12.68 -20.55
CA LEU A 349 0.69 11.92 -20.46
C LEU A 349 0.23 11.66 -19.03
N GLY A 350 1.18 11.54 -18.09
CA GLY A 350 0.91 11.38 -16.66
C GLY A 350 0.31 12.64 -16.04
N ALA A 351 -0.65 12.45 -15.12
CA ALA A 351 -1.34 13.55 -14.47
C ALA A 351 -0.49 14.19 -13.35
N SER A 352 -0.42 15.52 -13.30
CA SER A 352 0.08 16.24 -12.12
C SER A 352 -1.00 16.23 -11.02
N VAL A 353 -0.73 15.59 -9.89
CA VAL A 353 -1.69 15.48 -8.78
C VAL A 353 -1.32 16.47 -7.66
N PHE A 354 -2.29 17.30 -7.27
CA PHE A 354 -2.16 18.26 -6.18
C PHE A 354 -3.20 17.95 -5.10
N VAL A 355 -2.75 17.70 -3.88
CA VAL A 355 -3.65 17.60 -2.72
C VAL A 355 -3.73 18.97 -2.07
N ILE A 356 -4.96 19.47 -1.88
CA ILE A 356 -5.25 20.75 -1.21
C ILE A 356 -6.17 20.45 -0.03
N HIS A 357 -5.78 20.89 1.14
CA HIS A 357 -6.53 20.83 2.38
C HIS A 357 -7.13 22.20 2.70
N THR A 358 -8.29 22.26 3.33
CA THR A 358 -8.75 23.46 4.03
C THR A 358 -8.08 23.55 5.41
N ILE A 359 -7.69 24.75 5.84
CA ILE A 359 -7.09 24.93 7.17
C ILE A 359 -8.21 25.11 8.21
N PRO A 360 -8.30 24.26 9.25
CA PRO A 360 -9.40 24.28 10.21
C PRO A 360 -9.63 25.65 10.87
N GLU A 361 -10.89 26.06 10.95
CA GLU A 361 -11.39 27.32 11.54
C GLU A 361 -10.86 28.62 10.89
N GLN A 362 -10.06 28.51 9.82
CA GLN A 362 -9.36 29.66 9.23
C GLN A 362 -9.96 30.17 7.92
N MET A 363 -10.82 29.40 7.22
CA MET A 363 -11.26 29.72 5.85
C MET A 363 -10.06 30.07 4.95
N LEU A 364 -9.12 29.12 4.84
CA LEU A 364 -7.94 29.18 3.97
C LEU A 364 -7.67 27.80 3.35
N TYR A 365 -6.92 27.77 2.26
CA TYR A 365 -6.31 26.54 1.72
C TYR A 365 -4.88 26.40 2.27
N ASP A 366 -4.40 25.17 2.48
CA ASP A 366 -3.01 24.90 2.87
C ASP A 366 -2.01 25.17 1.74
N LYS A 367 -2.48 25.20 0.49
CA LYS A 367 -1.73 25.61 -0.69
C LYS A 367 -2.45 26.77 -1.36
N THR A 368 -1.73 27.86 -1.52
CA THR A 368 -2.16 29.07 -2.24
C THR A 368 -1.50 29.19 -3.62
N LEU A 369 -0.51 28.33 -3.93
CA LEU A 369 0.14 28.25 -5.23
C LEU A 369 0.35 26.80 -5.65
N ILE A 370 -0.05 26.46 -6.87
CA ILE A 370 0.29 25.20 -7.56
C ILE A 370 0.70 25.53 -9.01
N ALA A 371 1.66 24.81 -9.57
CA ALA A 371 2.22 25.10 -10.89
C ALA A 371 2.26 23.87 -11.80
N VAL A 372 1.91 24.04 -13.07
CA VAL A 372 1.74 22.95 -14.06
C VAL A 372 2.15 23.39 -15.47
N GLU A 373 2.58 22.43 -16.30
CA GLU A 373 2.87 22.67 -17.73
C GLU A 373 1.55 22.89 -18.53
N PRO A 374 1.53 23.74 -19.57
CA PRO A 374 0.33 23.99 -20.36
C PRO A 374 -0.21 22.73 -21.07
N GLY A 375 -1.53 22.56 -21.09
CA GLY A 375 -2.18 21.41 -21.73
C GLY A 375 -1.93 20.05 -21.04
N LYS A 376 -1.30 20.02 -19.86
CA LYS A 376 -1.02 18.79 -19.13
C LYS A 376 -2.25 18.27 -18.39
N PRO A 377 -2.50 16.94 -18.33
CA PRO A 377 -3.51 16.38 -17.44
C PRO A 377 -3.17 16.68 -15.97
N MET A 378 -4.16 17.03 -15.15
CA MET A 378 -3.96 17.25 -13.73
C MET A 378 -5.18 16.84 -12.89
N GLU A 379 -4.95 16.57 -11.62
CA GLU A 379 -5.99 16.29 -10.62
C GLU A 379 -5.76 17.15 -9.38
N ILE A 380 -6.80 17.85 -8.93
CA ILE A 380 -6.86 18.48 -7.62
C ILE A 380 -7.68 17.58 -6.70
N ILE A 381 -7.06 17.07 -5.63
CA ILE A 381 -7.74 16.37 -4.54
C ILE A 381 -8.01 17.40 -3.44
N LEU A 382 -9.24 17.92 -3.39
CA LEU A 382 -9.68 18.80 -2.30
C LEU A 382 -10.11 17.94 -1.11
N LYS A 383 -9.58 18.25 0.08
CA LYS A 383 -9.99 17.69 1.38
C LYS A 383 -10.52 18.81 2.26
N ASN A 384 -11.67 18.57 2.86
CA ASN A 384 -12.28 19.48 3.82
C ASN A 384 -11.97 19.01 5.25
N ASP A 385 -10.91 19.57 5.83
CA ASP A 385 -10.56 19.36 7.24
C ASP A 385 -11.15 20.47 8.15
N ASP A 386 -11.88 21.45 7.58
CA ASP A 386 -12.52 22.54 8.31
C ASP A 386 -13.96 22.16 8.75
N ALA A 387 -14.53 22.89 9.71
CA ALA A 387 -15.87 22.67 10.25
C ALA A 387 -17.01 23.26 9.40
N MET A 388 -16.68 23.92 8.29
CA MET A 388 -17.62 24.57 7.36
C MET A 388 -17.69 23.83 6.03
N GLN A 389 -18.57 24.25 5.11
CA GLN A 389 -18.67 23.68 3.77
C GLN A 389 -17.76 24.41 2.78
N HIS A 390 -17.06 23.65 1.93
CA HIS A 390 -16.07 24.20 0.99
C HIS A 390 -16.15 23.54 -0.39
N ASN A 391 -15.91 24.34 -1.44
CA ASN A 391 -15.65 23.89 -2.80
C ASN A 391 -14.39 24.59 -3.32
N LEU A 392 -13.89 24.21 -4.49
CA LEU A 392 -12.81 24.89 -5.19
C LEU A 392 -13.21 25.09 -6.66
N VAL A 393 -13.17 26.34 -7.11
CA VAL A 393 -13.57 26.76 -8.46
C VAL A 393 -12.41 27.49 -9.12
N VAL A 394 -11.86 26.91 -10.20
CA VAL A 394 -10.82 27.50 -11.04
C VAL A 394 -11.48 28.46 -12.04
N VAL A 395 -10.96 29.68 -12.16
CA VAL A 395 -11.50 30.73 -13.03
C VAL A 395 -10.43 31.28 -13.98
N LYS A 396 -10.89 31.99 -15.03
CA LYS A 396 -10.00 32.73 -15.94
C LYS A 396 -9.23 33.84 -15.20
N PRO A 397 -8.03 34.22 -15.66
CA PRO A 397 -7.25 35.31 -15.08
C PRO A 397 -8.09 36.59 -14.89
N GLY A 398 -7.88 37.30 -13.78
CA GLY A 398 -8.61 38.53 -13.43
C GLY A 398 -10.10 38.37 -13.12
N SER A 399 -10.67 37.14 -13.08
CA SER A 399 -12.12 36.92 -12.92
C SER A 399 -12.60 36.69 -11.48
N THR A 400 -11.70 36.69 -10.48
CA THR A 400 -11.99 36.31 -9.09
C THR A 400 -13.12 37.13 -8.46
N GLU A 401 -13.06 38.47 -8.55
CA GLU A 401 -14.05 39.39 -7.97
C GLU A 401 -15.44 39.18 -8.60
N GLU A 402 -15.49 39.00 -9.92
CA GLU A 402 -16.74 38.82 -10.68
C GLU A 402 -17.44 37.51 -10.32
N ILE A 403 -16.69 36.40 -10.26
CA ILE A 403 -17.24 35.08 -9.90
C ILE A 403 -17.57 35.03 -8.41
N GLY A 404 -16.74 35.59 -7.54
CA GLY A 404 -17.01 35.70 -6.10
C GLY A 404 -18.29 36.48 -5.81
N GLN A 405 -18.45 37.66 -6.41
CA GLN A 405 -19.70 38.43 -6.31
C GLN A 405 -20.90 37.72 -6.93
N ALA A 406 -20.73 36.93 -8.00
CA ALA A 406 -21.81 36.16 -8.60
C ALA A 406 -22.28 35.03 -7.66
N ALA A 407 -21.36 34.33 -7.02
CA ALA A 407 -21.65 33.28 -6.05
C ALA A 407 -22.32 33.84 -4.78
N GLU A 408 -21.87 35.00 -4.29
CA GLU A 408 -22.54 35.74 -3.20
C GLU A 408 -24.01 36.02 -3.52
N LYS A 409 -24.31 36.42 -4.77
CA LYS A 409 -25.66 36.71 -5.26
C LYS A 409 -26.50 35.45 -5.50
N MET A 410 -25.88 34.26 -5.50
CA MET A 410 -26.60 32.97 -5.52
C MET A 410 -27.12 32.58 -4.14
N ALA A 411 -26.47 32.97 -3.03
CA ALA A 411 -26.81 32.52 -1.68
C ALA A 411 -28.32 32.52 -1.31
N PRO A 412 -29.15 33.53 -1.68
CA PRO A 412 -30.59 33.54 -1.38
C PRO A 412 -31.48 32.78 -2.39
N GLN A 413 -30.91 32.18 -3.44
CA GLN A 413 -31.66 31.50 -4.51
C GLN A 413 -31.95 30.03 -4.13
N PRO A 414 -33.20 29.52 -4.24
CA PRO A 414 -33.54 28.16 -3.81
C PRO A 414 -32.76 27.03 -4.50
N ASP A 415 -32.25 27.28 -5.71
CA ASP A 415 -31.44 26.35 -6.52
C ASP A 415 -29.92 26.42 -6.24
N ALA A 416 -29.45 27.37 -5.41
CA ALA A 416 -28.02 27.59 -5.20
C ALA A 416 -27.28 26.37 -4.65
N PHE A 417 -27.94 25.59 -3.78
CA PHE A 417 -27.42 24.32 -3.27
C PHE A 417 -27.35 23.25 -4.37
N LEU A 418 -28.35 23.16 -5.25
CA LEU A 418 -28.34 22.24 -6.40
C LEU A 418 -27.22 22.57 -7.39
N ARG A 419 -26.86 23.85 -7.48
CA ARG A 419 -25.72 24.37 -8.27
C ARG A 419 -24.40 24.40 -7.49
N LEU A 420 -24.37 23.84 -6.28
CA LEU A 420 -23.19 23.69 -5.42
C LEU A 420 -22.44 25.02 -5.18
N TYR A 421 -23.19 26.14 -5.20
CA TYR A 421 -22.71 27.54 -5.17
C TYR A 421 -21.79 27.99 -6.33
N VAL A 422 -21.71 27.22 -7.42
CA VAL A 422 -20.92 27.55 -8.61
C VAL A 422 -21.73 28.45 -9.56
N PRO A 423 -21.26 29.67 -9.90
CA PRO A 423 -21.93 30.52 -10.88
C PRO A 423 -21.93 29.94 -12.29
N ASP A 424 -23.05 30.13 -12.99
CA ASP A 424 -23.11 29.87 -14.43
C ASP A 424 -22.43 31.03 -15.17
N SER A 425 -21.20 30.80 -15.62
CA SER A 425 -20.38 31.82 -16.28
C SER A 425 -19.26 31.18 -17.11
N PRO A 426 -19.02 31.64 -18.35
CA PRO A 426 -17.90 31.17 -19.20
C PRO A 426 -16.51 31.63 -18.71
N LYS A 427 -16.42 32.18 -17.50
CA LYS A 427 -15.16 32.45 -16.78
C LYS A 427 -14.87 31.44 -15.67
N VAL A 428 -15.85 30.64 -15.24
CA VAL A 428 -15.58 29.39 -14.52
C VAL A 428 -15.01 28.39 -15.53
N LEU A 429 -13.91 27.74 -15.17
CA LEU A 429 -13.25 26.74 -16.01
C LEU A 429 -13.51 25.32 -15.48
N PHE A 430 -13.27 25.12 -14.18
CA PHE A 430 -13.36 23.83 -13.50
C PHE A 430 -13.86 24.04 -12.08
N ALA A 431 -14.66 23.13 -11.54
CA ALA A 431 -15.21 23.24 -10.18
C ALA A 431 -15.33 21.87 -9.50
N THR A 432 -14.99 21.81 -8.22
CA THR A 432 -15.31 20.64 -7.39
C THR A 432 -16.80 20.63 -7.06
N ARG A 433 -17.31 19.48 -6.59
CA ARG A 433 -18.53 19.47 -5.77
C ARG A 433 -18.30 20.24 -4.45
N LEU A 434 -19.38 20.61 -3.78
CA LEU A 434 -19.33 21.05 -2.38
C LEU A 434 -18.97 19.86 -1.46
N LEU A 435 -18.16 20.12 -0.44
CA LEU A 435 -17.73 19.17 0.58
C LEU A 435 -18.27 19.58 1.94
N ASP A 436 -18.87 18.62 2.66
CA ASP A 436 -19.08 18.72 4.10
C ASP A 436 -17.78 18.44 4.87
N PRO A 437 -17.67 18.79 6.16
CA PRO A 437 -16.53 18.47 7.00
C PRO A 437 -16.11 17.00 6.97
N GLY A 438 -14.81 16.74 6.87
CA GLY A 438 -14.22 15.40 6.78
C GLY A 438 -14.37 14.72 5.41
N GLN A 439 -14.99 15.35 4.42
CA GLN A 439 -15.09 14.80 3.06
C GLN A 439 -13.91 15.20 2.16
N GLN A 440 -13.75 14.44 1.07
CA GLN A 440 -12.85 14.79 -0.02
C GLN A 440 -13.50 14.61 -1.39
N THR A 441 -12.90 15.19 -2.43
CA THR A 441 -13.26 14.96 -3.83
C THR A 441 -12.07 15.17 -4.76
N LYS A 442 -12.06 14.45 -5.88
CA LYS A 442 -11.19 14.71 -7.03
C LYS A 442 -11.83 15.76 -7.93
N LEU A 443 -11.00 16.57 -8.59
CA LEU A 443 -11.32 17.40 -9.74
C LEU A 443 -10.20 17.21 -10.77
N ALA A 444 -10.46 16.44 -11.81
CA ALA A 444 -9.48 16.09 -12.83
C ALA A 444 -9.81 16.78 -14.16
N PHE A 445 -8.81 17.41 -14.78
CA PHE A 445 -8.97 18.22 -15.99
C PHE A 445 -7.64 18.40 -16.73
N THR A 446 -7.71 18.78 -18.00
CA THR A 446 -6.52 19.25 -18.74
C THR A 446 -6.25 20.71 -18.34
N ALA A 447 -5.05 21.00 -17.86
CA ALA A 447 -4.60 22.36 -17.59
C ALA A 447 -4.77 23.25 -18.85
N PRO A 448 -5.09 24.55 -18.70
CA PRO A 448 -5.18 25.47 -19.82
C PRO A 448 -3.94 25.42 -20.75
N THR A 449 -4.15 25.67 -22.04
CA THR A 449 -3.07 25.73 -23.04
C THR A 449 -2.30 27.04 -23.03
N ASP A 450 -2.95 28.10 -22.54
CA ASP A 450 -2.41 29.46 -22.56
C ASP A 450 -1.70 29.72 -21.23
N PRO A 451 -0.38 30.00 -21.22
CA PRO A 451 0.36 30.26 -19.99
C PRO A 451 -0.17 31.49 -19.24
N GLY A 452 -0.23 31.39 -17.92
CA GLY A 452 -0.75 32.46 -17.05
C GLY A 452 -1.20 31.96 -15.68
N GLU A 453 -1.67 32.89 -14.86
CA GLU A 453 -2.11 32.64 -13.49
C GLU A 453 -3.65 32.57 -13.45
N TYR A 454 -4.16 31.37 -13.19
CA TYR A 454 -5.58 31.05 -13.11
C TYR A 454 -5.99 30.95 -11.64
N PRO A 455 -6.74 31.93 -11.10
CA PRO A 455 -7.15 31.88 -9.71
C PRO A 455 -8.08 30.68 -9.47
N TYR A 456 -7.95 30.05 -8.30
CA TYR A 456 -9.00 29.21 -7.74
C TYR A 456 -9.52 29.81 -6.44
N LEU A 457 -10.83 29.70 -6.22
CA LEU A 457 -11.52 30.24 -5.06
C LEU A 457 -12.54 29.27 -4.48
N CYS A 458 -12.83 29.38 -3.18
CA CYS A 458 -14.04 28.79 -2.62
C CYS A 458 -15.22 29.72 -2.92
N SER A 459 -16.21 29.23 -3.67
CA SER A 459 -17.40 29.98 -4.06
C SER A 459 -18.58 29.83 -3.10
N TYR A 460 -18.43 29.03 -2.02
CA TYR A 460 -19.41 29.03 -0.93
C TYR A 460 -19.56 30.46 -0.34
N PRO A 461 -20.77 30.90 0.06
CA PRO A 461 -21.03 32.29 0.43
C PRO A 461 -20.06 32.85 1.48
N GLY A 462 -19.62 34.09 1.29
CA GLY A 462 -18.61 34.77 2.11
C GLY A 462 -17.15 34.31 1.91
N HIS A 463 -16.89 33.04 1.56
CA HIS A 463 -15.55 32.45 1.62
C HIS A 463 -14.55 33.00 0.57
N TRP A 464 -15.05 33.40 -0.60
CA TRP A 464 -14.24 33.74 -1.78
C TRP A 464 -13.24 34.90 -1.60
N ARG A 465 -13.42 35.76 -0.59
CA ARG A 465 -12.49 36.88 -0.29
C ARG A 465 -11.23 36.47 0.46
N ARG A 466 -11.18 35.24 0.98
CA ARG A 466 -10.07 34.70 1.78
C ARG A 466 -9.55 33.38 1.24
N MET A 467 -10.45 32.49 0.84
CA MET A 467 -10.13 31.19 0.27
C MET A 467 -9.81 31.33 -1.21
N VAL A 468 -8.59 31.79 -1.50
CA VAL A 468 -8.05 31.96 -2.84
C VAL A 468 -6.67 31.30 -2.96
N GLY A 469 -6.31 30.92 -4.18
CA GLY A 469 -4.96 30.54 -4.58
C GLY A 469 -4.81 30.63 -6.09
N THR A 470 -3.62 30.32 -6.60
CA THR A 470 -3.24 30.44 -8.01
C THR A 470 -2.82 29.10 -8.58
N LEU A 471 -3.45 28.72 -9.70
CA LEU A 471 -2.95 27.69 -10.62
C LEU A 471 -2.09 28.40 -11.67
N ALA A 472 -0.78 28.31 -11.53
CA ALA A 472 0.18 28.84 -12.48
C ALA A 472 0.40 27.84 -13.62
N VAL A 473 0.06 28.24 -14.84
CA VAL A 473 0.27 27.46 -16.07
C VAL A 473 1.52 28.00 -16.74
N VAL A 474 2.63 27.25 -16.67
CA VAL A 474 3.98 27.75 -16.97
C VAL A 474 4.85 26.71 -17.70
N ASN A 475 5.67 27.18 -18.64
CA ASN A 475 6.55 26.31 -19.44
C ASN A 475 7.74 25.73 -18.64
N ASP A 476 8.06 26.32 -17.48
CA ASP A 476 9.12 25.87 -16.58
C ASP A 476 8.58 25.95 -15.14
N VAL A 477 8.09 24.81 -14.66
CA VAL A 477 7.49 24.66 -13.33
C VAL A 477 8.55 24.73 -12.23
N GLU A 478 9.76 24.21 -12.47
CA GLU A 478 10.83 24.20 -11.47
C GLU A 478 11.35 25.61 -11.21
N ASN A 479 11.65 26.38 -12.28
CA ASN A 479 12.10 27.76 -12.14
C ASN A 479 11.01 28.71 -11.61
N TYR A 480 9.74 28.50 -11.99
CA TYR A 480 8.64 29.32 -11.46
C TYR A 480 8.39 29.06 -9.96
N LEU A 481 8.40 27.79 -9.51
CA LEU A 481 8.29 27.50 -8.08
C LEU A 481 9.51 27.98 -7.28
N ALA A 482 10.71 27.92 -7.86
CA ALA A 482 11.93 28.43 -7.22
C ALA A 482 11.95 29.96 -7.07
N SER A 483 11.29 30.71 -7.96
CA SER A 483 11.16 32.17 -7.86
C SER A 483 10.01 32.66 -6.99
N HIS A 484 9.12 31.77 -6.56
CA HIS A 484 7.99 32.04 -5.66
C HIS A 484 8.07 31.24 -4.35
N ALA A 485 9.27 30.81 -3.96
CA ALA A 485 9.54 30.24 -2.64
C ALA A 485 9.77 31.39 -1.63
N GLU A 486 8.93 31.47 -0.60
CA GLU A 486 9.04 32.40 0.54
C GLU A 486 10.08 31.95 1.59
#